data_AF-A0A7X7FQV5-F1
#
_entry.id   AF-A0A7X7FQV5-F1
#
_cell.length_a   1.000
_cell.length_b   1.000
_cell.length_c   1.000
_cell.angle_alpha   90.00
_cell.angle_beta   90.00
_cell.angle_gamma   90.00
#
_symmetry.space_group_name_H-M   'P 1'
#
loop_
_entity.id
_entity.type
_entity.pdbx_description
1 polymer ?
#
loop_
_entity_poly.entity_id
_entity_poly.type
_entity_poly.pdbx_seq_one_letter_code
_entity_poly.pdbx_strand_id
1 'polypeptide(L)' 'MTTYIEIHAIQNVPPSNINRDDSGTPKSAQYGGVTRHRVSS' A
#
# COMPACT_ATOMS: atom_id res chain seq x y z
N MET A 1 31.64 -8.36 -4.49
CA MET A 1 30.81 -8.10 -3.30
C MET A 1 29.56 -7.36 -3.75
N THR A 2 28.38 -7.74 -3.27
CA THR A 2 27.13 -7.01 -3.58
C THR A 2 26.94 -5.86 -2.58
N THR A 3 26.41 -4.73 -3.04
CA THR A 3 26.20 -3.50 -2.25
C THR A 3 24.72 -3.20 -1.98
N TYR A 4 23.83 -4.10 -2.39
CA TYR A 4 22.38 -3.91 -2.33
C TYR A 4 21.74 -4.90 -1.36
N ILE A 5 20.79 -4.40 -0.58
CA ILE A 5 19.93 -5.19 0.30
C ILE A 5 18.48 -4.94 -0.13
N GLU A 6 17.77 -6.02 -0.47
CA GLU A 6 16.34 -5.98 -0.80
C GLU A 6 15.52 -6.39 0.43
N ILE A 7 14.47 -5.63 0.75
CA ILE A 7 13.59 -5.89 1.90
C ILE A 7 12.16 -6.06 1.39
N HIS A 8 11.54 -7.18 1.75
CA HIS A 8 10.17 -7.51 1.40
C HIS A 8 9.39 -7.86 2.67
N ALA A 9 8.17 -7.33 2.79
CA ALA A 9 7.30 -7.62 3.91
C ALA A 9 5.84 -7.75 3.44
N ILE A 10 5.10 -8.62 4.12
CA ILE A 10 3.65 -8.75 3.99
C ILE A 10 3.07 -8.52 5.38
N GLN A 11 2.18 -7.53 5.49
CA GLN A 11 1.53 -7.18 6.75
C GLN A 11 0.02 -7.15 6.54
N ASN A 12 -0.70 -7.95 7.33
CA ASN A 12 -2.14 -7.80 7.47
C ASN A 12 -2.44 -6.60 8.37
N VAL A 13 -3.40 -5.77 7.96
CA VAL A 13 -3.86 -4.62 8.74
C VAL A 13 -5.31 -4.85 9.18
N PRO A 14 -5.67 -4.52 10.43
CA PRO A 14 -7.07 -4.55 10.85
C PRO A 14 -7.88 -3.49 10.08
N PRO A 15 -9.23 -3.55 10.13
CA PRO A 15 -10.08 -2.53 9.53
C PRO A 15 -9.65 -1.12 9.96
N SER A 16 -9.17 -0.33 9.01
CA SER A 16 -8.61 1.01 9.26
C SER A 16 -8.56 1.84 7.98
N ASN A 17 -8.56 3.17 8.12
CA ASN A 17 -8.33 4.12 7.03
C ASN A 17 -6.89 4.65 7.09
N ILE A 18 -5.91 3.76 6.97
CA ILE A 18 -4.49 4.05 7.21
C ILE A 18 -3.88 5.08 6.24
N ASN A 19 -4.48 5.26 5.06
CA ASN A 19 -4.00 6.21 4.06
C ASN A 19 -5.19 6.80 3.28
N ARG A 20 -5.40 8.11 3.43
CA ARG A 20 -6.57 8.83 2.92
C ARG A 20 -6.20 9.92 1.91
N ASP A 21 -7.14 10.23 1.02
CA ASP A 21 -7.07 11.38 0.14
C ASP A 21 -7.63 12.65 0.81
N ASP A 22 -7.70 13.75 0.04
CA ASP A 22 -8.15 15.06 0.53
C ASP A 22 -9.65 15.08 0.89
N SER A 23 -10.43 14.11 0.41
CA SER A 23 -11.83 13.90 0.80
C SER A 23 -12.00 13.04 2.06
N GLY A 24 -10.89 12.48 2.58
CA GLY A 24 -10.89 11.56 3.71
C GLY A 24 -11.12 10.10 3.33
N THR A 25 -11.23 9.77 2.04
CA THR A 25 -11.50 8.41 1.53
C THR A 25 -10.21 7.59 1.47
N PRO A 26 -10.25 6.26 1.73
CA PRO A 26 -9.06 5.41 1.57
C PRO A 26 -8.48 5.48 0.15
N LYS A 27 -7.17 5.70 0.03
CA LYS A 27 -6.49 5.68 -1.27
C LYS A 27 -6.51 4.28 -1.88
N SER A 28 -6.72 4.24 -3.20
CA SER A 28 -6.76 3.01 -3.99
C SER A 28 -5.85 3.09 -5.23
N ALA A 29 -5.60 1.94 -5.85
CA ALA A 29 -4.90 1.81 -7.13
C ALA A 29 -5.44 0.60 -7.91
N GLN A 30 -5.36 0.67 -9.25
CA GLN A 30 -5.62 -0.49 -10.12
C GLN A 30 -4.38 -1.36 -10.23
N TYR A 31 -4.50 -2.65 -9.96
CA TYR A 31 -3.42 -3.62 -10.18
C TYR A 31 -3.98 -4.97 -10.61
N GLY A 32 -3.52 -5.47 -11.75
CA GLY A 32 -4.03 -6.70 -12.36
C GLY A 32 -5.51 -6.62 -12.73
N GLY A 33 -6.00 -5.45 -13.15
CA GLY A 33 -7.41 -5.22 -13.51
C GLY A 33 -8.37 -5.06 -12.33
N VAL A 34 -7.88 -5.10 -11.08
CA VAL A 34 -8.71 -5.01 -9.86
C VAL A 34 -8.29 -3.81 -9.01
N THR A 35 -9.27 -3.15 -8.39
CA THR A 35 -9.04 -2.07 -7.42
C THR A 35 -8.50 -2.63 -6.10
N ARG A 36 -7.42 -2.04 -5.59
CA ARG A 36 -6.78 -2.42 -4.32
C ARG A 36 -6.58 -1.19 -3.43
N HIS A 37 -6.67 -1.37 -2.12
CA HIS A 37 -6.23 -0.36 -1.16
C HIS A 37 -4.71 -0.14 -1.26
N ARG A 38 -4.26 1.10 -1.06
CA ARG A 38 -2.85 1.48 -1.14
C ARG A 38 -2.42 2.36 0.02
N VAL A 39 -1.20 2.13 0.51
CA VAL A 39 -0.45 3.08 1.35
C VAL A 39 0.61 3.75 0.47
N SER A 40 0.70 5.08 0.49
CA SER A 40 1.77 5.78 -0.24
C SER A 40 3.12 5.47 0.40
N SER A 41 4.17 5.39 -0.42
CA SER A 41 5.56 5.26 0.01
C SER A 41 6.00 6.40 0.91
#